data_AF-A0A6G6AR29-F1
#
_entry.id   AF-A0A6G6AR29-F1
#
_cell.length_a   1.000
_cell.length_b   1.000
_cell.length_c   1.000
_cell.angle_alpha   90.00
_cell.angle_beta   90.00
_cell.angle_gamma   90.00
#
_symmetry.space_group_name_H-M   'P 1'
#
loop_
_entity.id
_entity.type
_entity.pdbx_description
1 polymer ?
#
loop_
_entity_poly.entity_id
_entity_poly.type
_entity_poly.pdbx_seq_one_letter_code
_entity_poly.pdbx_strand_id
1 'polypeptide(L)' 'MSEQQIYERIRLAMNEAPRNRQTAELHLQMIKYADDLKNITSKEFCEGVGLPLSYGTEFSKMRNITERLKAAGLKVNMI' A
#
# COMPACT_ATOMS: atom_id res chain seq x y z
N MET A 1 -13.56 5.44 1.48
CA MET A 1 -13.65 4.42 0.42
C MET A 1 -13.70 3.05 1.11
N SER A 2 -14.32 2.02 0.55
CA SER A 2 -14.24 0.69 1.20
C SER A 2 -12.86 0.07 0.99
N GLU A 3 -12.45 -0.83 1.89
CA GLU A 3 -11.18 -1.56 1.76
C GLU A 3 -11.10 -2.34 0.45
N GLN A 4 -12.20 -2.97 0.03
CA GLN A 4 -12.28 -3.70 -1.25
C GLN A 4 -12.03 -2.78 -2.46
N GLN A 5 -12.58 -1.57 -2.45
CA GLN A 5 -12.32 -0.59 -3.51
C GLN A 5 -10.87 -0.14 -3.53
N ILE A 6 -10.25 0.00 -2.35
CA ILE A 6 -8.83 0.33 -2.25
C ILE A 6 -7.99 -0.81 -2.82
N TYR A 7 -8.21 -2.05 -2.39
CA TYR A 7 -7.46 -3.20 -2.89
C TYR A 7 -7.55 -3.34 -4.41
N GLU A 8 -8.73 -3.12 -4.98
CA GLU A 8 -8.90 -3.15 -6.43
C GLU A 8 -8.12 -2.05 -7.13
N ARG A 9 -8.11 -0.82 -6.59
CA ARG A 9 -7.28 0.27 -7.13
C ARG A 9 -5.79 -0.04 -7.06
N ILE A 10 -5.33 -0.67 -5.97
CA ILE A 10 -3.92 -1.08 -5.82
C ILE A 10 -3.57 -2.12 -6.89
N ARG A 11 -4.42 -3.12 -7.10
CA ARG A 11 -4.22 -4.14 -8.15
C ARG A 11 -4.13 -3.51 -9.54
N LEU A 12 -5.07 -2.62 -9.87
CA LEU A 12 -5.09 -1.93 -11.15
C LEU A 12 -3.81 -1.11 -11.36
N ALA A 13 -3.40 -0.31 -10.36
CA ALA A 13 -2.17 0.47 -10.43
C ALA A 13 -0.93 -0.41 -10.63
N MET A 14 -0.83 -1.54 -9.92
CA MET A 14 0.27 -2.49 -10.11
C MET A 14 0.29 -3.13 -11.50
N ASN A 15 -0.88 -3.41 -12.09
CA ASN A 15 -0.98 -3.98 -13.43
C ASN A 15 -0.64 -2.95 -14.52
N GLU A 16 -0.94 -1.68 -14.30
CA GLU A 16 -0.61 -0.56 -15.19
C GLU A 16 0.83 -0.06 -15.01
N ALA A 17 1.51 -0.49 -13.94
CA ALA A 17 2.88 -0.08 -13.64
C ALA A 17 3.83 -0.46 -14.79
N PRO A 18 4.79 0.41 -15.15
CA PRO A 18 5.81 0.08 -16.13
C PRO A 18 6.58 -1.19 -15.75
N ARG A 19 7.13 -1.87 -16.76
CA ARG A 19 7.93 -3.09 -16.55
C ARG A 19 9.01 -2.87 -15.48
N ASN A 20 9.14 -3.81 -14.56
CA ASN A 20 10.07 -3.77 -13.42
C ASN A 20 9.81 -2.63 -12.41
N ARG A 21 8.63 -1.98 -12.41
CA ARG A 21 8.24 -0.95 -11.44
C ARG A 21 7.11 -1.35 -10.51
N GLN A 22 6.58 -2.56 -10.64
CA GLN A 22 5.43 -3.05 -9.85
C GLN A 22 5.60 -2.91 -8.33
N THR A 23 6.77 -3.27 -7.79
CA THR A 23 7.04 -3.13 -6.35
C THR A 23 7.11 -1.68 -5.90
N ALA A 24 7.69 -0.80 -6.71
CA ALA A 24 7.73 0.63 -6.43
C ALA A 24 6.32 1.24 -6.46
N GLU A 25 5.49 0.81 -7.42
CA GLU A 25 4.09 1.20 -7.49
C GLU A 25 3.31 0.70 -6.26
N LEU A 26 3.50 -0.56 -5.86
CA LEU A 26 2.92 -1.10 -4.64
C LEU A 26 3.29 -0.25 -3.40
N HIS A 27 4.55 0.16 -3.26
CA HIS A 27 4.98 1.04 -2.17
C HIS A 27 4.30 2.40 -2.22
N LEU A 28 4.18 2.99 -3.41
CA LEU A 28 3.48 4.26 -3.60
C LEU A 28 2.01 4.13 -3.15
N GLN A 29 1.33 3.07 -3.56
CA GLN A 29 -0.04 2.81 -3.18
C GLN A 29 -0.20 2.56 -1.68
N MET A 30 0.74 1.86 -1.04
CA MET A 30 0.76 1.68 0.42
C MET A 30 0.88 3.00 1.17
N ILE A 31 1.68 3.95 0.68
CA ILE A 31 1.80 5.29 1.26
C ILE A 31 0.50 6.09 1.04
N LYS A 32 -0.02 6.06 -0.19
CA LYS A 32 -1.23 6.78 -0.61
C LYS A 32 -2.46 6.42 0.24
N TYR A 33 -2.67 5.13 0.50
CA TYR A 33 -3.81 4.64 1.27
C TYR A 33 -3.49 4.32 2.73
N ALA A 34 -2.35 4.79 3.27
CA ALA A 34 -1.90 4.41 4.60
C ALA A 34 -2.92 4.71 5.72
N ASP A 35 -3.65 5.82 5.61
CA ASP A 35 -4.67 6.20 6.59
C ASP A 35 -5.92 5.34 6.52
N ASP A 36 -6.33 4.95 5.31
CA ASP A 36 -7.45 4.04 5.10
C ASP A 36 -7.11 2.61 5.55
N LEU A 37 -5.84 2.21 5.43
CA LEU A 37 -5.34 0.86 5.74
C LEU A 37 -4.66 0.74 7.11
N LYS A 38 -4.88 1.70 8.02
CA LYS A 38 -4.19 1.75 9.33
C LYS A 38 -4.55 0.58 10.26
N ASN A 39 -5.76 0.04 10.14
CA ASN A 39 -6.30 -0.98 11.05
C ASN A 39 -6.24 -2.41 10.50
N ILE A 40 -5.79 -2.60 9.26
CA ILE A 40 -5.75 -3.92 8.65
C ILE A 40 -4.47 -4.66 9.00
N THR A 41 -4.54 -5.98 9.11
CA THR A 41 -3.35 -6.82 9.27
C THR A 41 -2.60 -6.97 7.95
N SER A 42 -1.34 -7.39 8.01
CA SER A 42 -0.56 -7.68 6.80
C SER A 42 -1.12 -8.85 6.00
N LYS A 43 -1.76 -9.81 6.68
CA LYS A 43 -2.44 -10.93 6.06
C LYS A 43 -3.66 -10.46 5.26
N GLU A 44 -4.54 -9.67 5.89
CA GLU A 44 -5.73 -9.12 5.23
C GLU A 44 -5.35 -8.24 4.04
N PHE A 45 -4.29 -7.44 4.15
CA PHE A 45 -3.78 -6.67 3.02
C PHE A 45 -3.37 -7.57 1.85
N CYS A 46 -2.53 -8.58 2.11
CA CYS A 46 -2.03 -9.46 1.07
C CYS A 46 -3.19 -10.25 0.40
N GLU A 47 -4.10 -10.80 1.19
CA GLU A 47 -5.28 -11.51 0.67
C GLU A 47 -6.20 -10.57 -0.12
N GLY A 48 -6.47 -9.37 0.42
CA GLY A 48 -7.30 -8.35 -0.18
C GLY A 48 -6.77 -7.85 -1.52
N VAL A 49 -5.46 -7.63 -1.64
CA VAL A 49 -4.79 -7.22 -2.89
C VAL A 49 -4.44 -8.41 -3.78
N GLY A 50 -4.53 -9.65 -3.30
CA GLY A 50 -4.15 -10.85 -4.07
C GLY A 50 -2.62 -11.02 -4.20
N LEU A 51 -1.87 -10.56 -3.20
CA LEU A 51 -0.42 -10.73 -3.11
C LEU A 51 -0.07 -12.00 -2.31
N PRO A 52 1.07 -12.64 -2.61
CA PRO A 52 1.61 -13.68 -1.75
C PRO A 52 1.88 -13.15 -0.33
N LEU A 53 1.67 -13.99 0.70
CA LEU A 53 1.92 -13.62 2.10
C LEU A 53 3.36 -13.20 2.39
N SER A 54 4.33 -13.53 1.52
CA SER A 54 5.71 -13.06 1.61
C SER A 54 5.82 -11.53 1.59
N TYR A 55 4.85 -10.83 0.99
CA TYR A 55 4.78 -9.36 0.98
C TYR A 55 4.31 -8.77 2.31
N GLY A 56 3.83 -9.58 3.27
CA GLY A 56 3.33 -9.08 4.54
C GLY A 56 4.37 -8.34 5.38
N THR A 57 5.64 -8.78 5.30
CA THR A 57 6.76 -8.09 5.96
C THR A 57 7.04 -6.75 5.30
N GLU A 58 6.94 -6.67 3.98
CA GLU A 58 7.17 -5.45 3.21
C GLU A 58 6.08 -4.40 3.48
N PHE A 59 4.83 -4.83 3.53
CA PHE A 59 3.71 -3.97 3.94
C PHE A 59 3.90 -3.40 5.35
N SER A 60 4.31 -4.24 6.30
CA SER A 60 4.58 -3.79 7.68
C SER A 60 5.71 -2.75 7.74
N LYS A 61 6.77 -2.94 6.96
CA LYS A 61 7.86 -1.95 6.84
C LYS A 61 7.35 -0.64 6.23
N MET A 62 6.55 -0.71 5.15
CA MET A 62 6.01 0.46 4.48
C MET A 62 5.05 1.26 5.37
N ARG A 63 4.29 0.59 6.25
CA ARG A 63 3.47 1.27 7.26
C ARG A 63 4.33 2.09 8.22
N ASN A 64 5.37 1.49 8.80
CA ASN A 64 6.28 2.19 9.70
C ASN A 64 7.00 3.36 9.01
N ILE A 65 7.41 3.18 7.74
CA ILE A 65 8.00 4.24 6.92
C ILE A 65 6.98 5.37 6.71
N THR A 66 5.72 5.05 6.44
CA THR A 66 4.70 6.07 6.20
C THR A 66 4.44 6.93 7.44
N GLU A 67 4.42 6.33 8.63
CA GLU A 67 4.34 7.08 9.89
C GLU A 67 5.52 8.07 10.04
N ARG A 68 6.74 7.61 9.74
CA ARG A 68 7.95 8.45 9.75
C ARG A 68 7.90 9.57 8.70
N LEU A 69 7.42 9.27 7.49
CA LEU A 69 7.27 10.26 6.42
C LEU A 69 6.25 11.34 6.79
N LYS A 70 5.13 10.96 7.40
CA LYS A 70 4.13 11.91 7.91
C LYS A 70 4.70 12.80 9.00
N ALA A 71 5.45 12.22 9.95
CA ALA A 71 6.15 12.98 10.98
C ALA A 71 7.19 13.95 10.38
N ALA A 72 7.77 13.63 9.23
CA ALA A 72 8.66 14.50 8.46
C ALA A 72 7.93 15.53 7.58
N GLY A 73 6.60 15.56 7.58
CA GLY A 73 5.79 16.55 6.86
C GLY A 73 5.20 16.07 5.53
N LEU A 74 5.32 14.79 5.17
CA LEU A 74 4.65 14.25 3.99
C LEU A 74 3.13 14.31 4.15
N LYS A 75 2.46 14.90 3.16
CA LYS A 75 1.00 14.95 3.06
C LYS A 75 0.51 13.85 2.14
N VAL A 76 0.19 12.68 2.70
CA VAL A 76 -0.23 11.48 1.95
C VAL A 76 -1.47 11.71 1.09
N ASN A 77 -2.36 12.63 1.48
CA ASN A 77 -3.55 13.01 0.72
C ASN A 77 -3.25 13.82 -0.56
N MET A 78 -1.99 14.12 -0.83
CA MET A 78 -1.53 14.82 -2.04
C MET A 78 -0.82 13.88 -3.05
N ILE A 79 -0.85 12.57 -2.80
CA ILE A 79 -0.28 11.50 -3.65
C ILE A 79 -1.37 10.88 -4.52
#